data_AF-H4F0B6-F1
#
_entry.id   AF-H4F0B6-F1
#
_cell.length_a   1.000
_cell.length_b   1.000
_cell.length_c   1.000
_cell.angle_alpha   90.00
_cell.angle_beta   90.00
_cell.angle_gamma   90.00
#
_symmetry.space_group_name_H-M   'P 1'
#
loop_
_entity.id
_entity.type
_entity.pdbx_description
1 polymer ?
#
loop_
_entity_poly.entity_id
_entity_poly.type
_entity_poly.pdbx_seq_one_letter_code
_entity_poly.pdbx_strand_id
1 'polypeptide(L)'
;DHGWSVISEINATVNHSVTPMTDLEIYGRDEVWVYPTDVGDCEDFVLLKRRKLMSAGFSAADLLITVVRKPDGEGHAVLTVRTQSGDFILDNLNDEVKLWNETRYTYLKRQASYDTGRWVTIENGNADVLVGALR
;
A
#
# COMPACT_ATOMS: atom_id res chain seq x y z
N ASP A 1 18.76 8.86 -6.05
CA ASP A 1 18.47 7.45 -6.41
C ASP A 1 17.28 7.36 -7.34
N HIS A 2 17.45 6.71 -8.49
CA HIS A 2 16.41 6.54 -9.52
C HIS A 2 15.15 5.82 -9.02
N GLY A 3 15.30 4.90 -8.06
CA GLY A 3 14.15 4.17 -7.50
C GLY A 3 13.18 5.06 -6.71
N TRP A 4 13.69 6.00 -5.92
CA TRP A 4 12.84 6.86 -5.10
C TRP A 4 11.95 7.77 -5.95
N SER A 5 12.51 8.37 -7.01
CA SER A 5 11.71 9.22 -7.92
C SER A 5 10.59 8.44 -8.57
N VAL A 6 10.84 7.19 -8.99
CA VAL A 6 9.82 6.32 -9.58
C VAL A 6 8.72 5.97 -8.59
N ILE A 7 9.07 5.68 -7.33
CA ILE A 7 8.10 5.41 -6.26
C ILE A 7 7.16 6.61 -6.06
N SER A 8 7.72 7.80 -5.86
CA SER A 8 6.94 9.02 -5.61
C SER A 8 6.09 9.40 -6.83
N GLU A 9 6.65 9.31 -8.04
CA GLU A 9 5.94 9.64 -9.28
C GLU A 9 4.76 8.71 -9.53
N ILE A 10 4.94 7.39 -9.34
CA ILE A 10 3.84 6.43 -9.49
C ILE A 10 2.76 6.65 -8.43
N ASN A 11 3.12 6.97 -7.18
CA ASN A 11 2.14 7.27 -6.14
C ASN A 11 1.25 8.45 -6.55
N ALA A 12 1.87 9.59 -6.86
CA ALA A 12 1.15 10.81 -7.25
C ALA A 12 0.36 10.61 -8.55
N THR A 13 0.95 9.96 -9.56
CA THR A 13 0.27 9.71 -10.84
C THR A 13 -1.00 8.89 -10.65
N VAL A 14 -0.95 7.82 -9.85
CA VAL A 14 -2.13 7.00 -9.58
C VAL A 14 -3.17 7.77 -8.77
N ASN A 15 -2.73 8.53 -7.77
CA ASN A 15 -3.61 9.37 -6.94
C ASN A 15 -4.41 10.38 -7.77
N HIS A 16 -3.81 10.92 -8.83
CA HIS A 16 -4.47 11.88 -9.72
C HIS A 16 -5.20 11.24 -10.91
N SER A 17 -4.91 9.98 -11.26
CA SER A 17 -5.55 9.32 -12.39
C SER A 17 -6.83 8.57 -12.04
N VAL A 18 -7.02 8.22 -10.77
CA VAL A 18 -8.19 7.46 -10.29
C VAL A 18 -9.01 8.35 -9.36
N THR A 19 -10.30 8.42 -9.58
CA THR A 19 -11.24 9.14 -8.71
C THR A 19 -11.71 8.20 -7.59
N PRO A 20 -11.53 8.55 -6.30
CA PRO A 20 -11.98 7.71 -5.20
C PRO A 20 -13.50 7.53 -5.22
N MET A 21 -13.97 6.28 -5.24
CA MET A 21 -15.39 5.91 -5.17
C MET A 21 -15.51 4.52 -4.55
N THR A 22 -16.47 4.28 -3.66
CA THR A 22 -16.59 2.99 -2.97
C THR A 22 -17.09 1.90 -3.91
N ASP A 23 -16.71 0.65 -3.64
CA ASP A 23 -17.24 -0.49 -4.39
C ASP A 23 -18.78 -0.60 -4.38
N LEU A 24 -19.42 -0.20 -3.27
CA LEU A 24 -20.87 -0.14 -3.19
C LEU A 24 -21.46 0.84 -4.21
N GLU A 25 -20.81 1.98 -4.44
CA GLU A 25 -21.22 2.97 -5.44
C GLU A 25 -20.94 2.51 -6.87
N ILE A 26 -19.81 1.83 -7.11
CA ILE A 26 -19.41 1.39 -8.46
C ILE A 26 -20.18 0.13 -8.89
N TYR A 27 -20.27 -0.86 -8.00
CA TYR A 27 -20.70 -2.23 -8.31
C TYR A 27 -21.94 -2.71 -7.53
N GLY A 28 -22.39 -1.97 -6.51
CA GLY A 28 -23.52 -2.36 -5.68
C GLY A 28 -23.23 -3.49 -4.68
N ARG A 29 -21.95 -3.78 -4.41
CA ARG A 29 -21.46 -4.77 -3.43
C ARG A 29 -20.07 -4.39 -2.96
N ASP A 30 -19.67 -4.82 -1.77
CA ASP A 30 -18.35 -4.53 -1.22
C ASP A 30 -17.25 -5.49 -1.75
N GLU A 31 -16.00 -5.03 -1.73
CA GLU A 31 -14.74 -5.80 -1.89
C GLU A 31 -14.57 -6.45 -3.28
N VAL A 32 -14.68 -5.64 -4.34
CA VAL A 32 -14.46 -5.97 -5.74
C VAL A 32 -13.06 -5.53 -6.17
N TRP A 33 -12.12 -6.45 -6.09
CA TRP A 33 -10.71 -6.16 -6.38
C TRP A 33 -10.43 -6.11 -7.89
N VAL A 34 -10.14 -4.93 -8.43
CA VAL A 34 -9.86 -4.73 -9.86
C VAL A 34 -8.63 -3.84 -10.11
N TYR A 35 -8.20 -3.75 -11.37
CA TYR A 35 -7.32 -2.66 -11.78
C TYR A 35 -8.19 -1.50 -12.26
N PRO A 36 -8.28 -0.39 -11.51
CA PRO A 36 -9.14 0.71 -11.85
C PRO A 36 -8.68 1.38 -13.16
N THR A 37 -9.64 1.87 -13.92
CA THR A 37 -9.40 2.72 -15.08
C THR A 37 -9.58 4.18 -14.70
N ASP A 38 -10.78 4.54 -14.22
CA ASP A 38 -11.15 5.92 -13.87
C ASP A 38 -11.59 6.09 -12.40
N VAL A 39 -12.16 5.04 -11.78
CA VAL A 39 -12.69 5.04 -10.41
C VAL A 39 -12.27 3.78 -9.66
N GLY A 40 -12.19 3.86 -8.33
CA GLY A 40 -11.91 2.74 -7.43
C GLY A 40 -11.78 3.20 -5.98
N ASP A 41 -11.67 2.26 -5.06
CA ASP A 41 -11.41 2.51 -3.64
C ASP A 41 -10.00 2.06 -3.21
N CYS A 42 -9.75 1.87 -1.91
CA CYS A 42 -8.39 1.81 -1.40
C CYS A 42 -7.56 0.65 -1.97
N GLU A 43 -8.14 -0.54 -2.11
CA GLU A 43 -7.49 -1.73 -2.67
C GLU A 43 -7.16 -1.57 -4.14
N ASP A 44 -8.02 -0.91 -4.90
CA ASP A 44 -7.87 -0.69 -6.33
C ASP A 44 -6.67 0.22 -6.63
N PHE A 45 -6.53 1.30 -5.85
CA PHE A 45 -5.34 2.15 -5.91
C PHE A 45 -4.07 1.37 -5.57
N VAL A 46 -4.12 0.53 -4.53
CA VAL A 46 -2.99 -0.30 -4.12
C VAL A 46 -2.59 -1.28 -5.22
N LEU A 47 -3.56 -1.96 -5.84
CA LEU A 47 -3.31 -2.89 -6.95
C LEU A 47 -2.67 -2.18 -8.14
N LEU A 48 -3.18 -1.01 -8.52
CA LEU A 48 -2.64 -0.25 -9.65
C LEU A 48 -1.21 0.26 -9.39
N LYS A 49 -0.95 0.83 -8.21
CA LYS A 49 0.40 1.27 -7.81
C LYS A 49 1.38 0.09 -7.83
N ARG A 50 0.98 -1.04 -7.24
CA ARG A 50 1.80 -2.27 -7.21
C ARG A 50 2.13 -2.76 -8.60
N ARG A 51 1.14 -2.83 -9.50
CA ARG A 51 1.34 -3.24 -10.90
C ARG A 51 2.32 -2.32 -11.63
N LYS A 52 2.16 -1.00 -11.48
CA LYS A 52 3.04 -0.01 -12.12
C LYS A 52 4.48 -0.11 -11.61
N LEU A 53 4.67 -0.26 -10.30
CA LEU A 53 5.99 -0.47 -9.71
C LEU A 53 6.64 -1.78 -10.17
N MET A 54 5.89 -2.88 -10.22
CA MET A 54 6.39 -4.14 -10.78
C MET A 54 6.81 -3.98 -12.25
N SER A 55 6.04 -3.22 -13.03
CA SER A 55 6.34 -2.92 -14.43
C SER A 55 7.60 -2.05 -14.58
N ALA A 56 7.91 -1.24 -13.57
CA ALA A 56 9.13 -0.44 -13.47
C ALA A 56 10.34 -1.22 -12.90
N GLY A 57 10.20 -2.53 -12.65
CA GLY A 57 11.30 -3.41 -12.24
C GLY A 57 11.42 -3.67 -10.74
N PHE A 58 10.48 -3.18 -9.92
CA PHE A 58 10.46 -3.48 -8.49
C PHE A 58 10.00 -4.92 -8.23
N SER A 59 10.66 -5.59 -7.29
CA SER A 59 10.27 -6.95 -6.90
C SER A 59 8.91 -6.97 -6.22
N ALA A 60 8.04 -7.91 -6.60
CA ALA A 60 6.77 -8.13 -5.92
C ALA A 60 6.93 -8.47 -4.42
N ALA A 61 8.10 -9.01 -4.03
CA ALA A 61 8.46 -9.32 -2.64
C ALA A 61 8.69 -8.07 -1.77
N ASP A 62 8.96 -6.92 -2.41
CA ASP A 62 9.14 -5.63 -1.74
C ASP A 62 7.88 -4.76 -1.82
N LEU A 63 6.87 -5.17 -2.57
CA LEU A 63 5.62 -4.43 -2.81
C LEU A 63 4.45 -5.16 -2.15
N LEU A 64 4.21 -4.85 -0.88
CA LEU A 64 3.34 -5.63 0.00
C LEU A 64 2.06 -4.87 0.30
N ILE A 65 0.92 -5.47 -0.04
CA ILE A 65 -0.38 -4.93 0.35
C ILE A 65 -0.51 -5.03 1.86
N THR A 66 -0.87 -3.93 2.50
CA THR A 66 -0.98 -3.79 3.95
C THR A 66 -2.36 -3.26 4.29
N VAL A 67 -3.03 -3.92 5.23
CA VAL A 67 -4.29 -3.44 5.80
C VAL A 67 -4.00 -2.77 7.13
N VAL A 68 -4.53 -1.57 7.27
CA VAL A 68 -4.35 -0.70 8.43
C VAL A 68 -5.69 -0.24 8.97
N ARG A 69 -5.67 0.36 10.17
CA ARG A 69 -6.77 1.14 10.71
C ARG A 69 -6.35 2.61 10.77
N LYS A 70 -7.17 3.48 10.20
CA LYS A 70 -7.00 4.94 10.26
C LYS A 70 -7.29 5.49 11.67
N PRO A 71 -6.88 6.73 11.99
CA PRO A 71 -7.15 7.33 13.31
C PRO A 71 -8.64 7.43 13.69
N ASP A 72 -9.53 7.49 12.70
CA ASP A 72 -10.99 7.50 12.88
C ASP A 72 -11.58 6.10 13.15
N GLY A 73 -10.77 5.04 13.07
CA GLY A 73 -11.16 3.66 13.32
C GLY A 73 -11.54 2.87 12.06
N GLU A 74 -11.63 3.50 10.89
CA GLU A 74 -11.98 2.85 9.63
C GLU A 74 -10.84 1.98 9.11
N GLY A 75 -11.17 0.86 8.48
CA GLY A 75 -10.20 0.02 7.77
C GLY A 75 -9.70 0.71 6.51
N HIS A 76 -8.45 0.47 6.13
CA HIS A 76 -7.85 1.05 4.92
C HIS A 76 -6.79 0.12 4.35
N ALA A 77 -6.67 0.08 3.02
CA ALA A 77 -5.60 -0.62 2.33
C ALA A 77 -4.54 0.37 1.82
N VAL A 78 -3.27 0.06 2.05
CA VAL A 78 -2.12 0.82 1.55
C VAL A 78 -1.09 -0.10 0.93
N LEU A 79 -0.21 0.45 0.09
CA LEU A 79 0.92 -0.29 -0.45
C LEU A 79 2.16 0.03 0.39
N THR A 80 2.77 -0.99 1.00
CA THR A 80 4.09 -0.87 1.60
C THR A 80 5.17 -1.21 0.57
N VAL A 81 6.15 -0.32 0.43
CA VAL A 81 7.38 -0.56 -0.33
C VAL A 81 8.53 -0.76 0.65
N ARG A 82 9.13 -1.95 0.65
CA ARG A 82 10.31 -2.26 1.46
C ARG A 82 11.55 -1.75 0.75
N THR A 83 12.40 -1.03 1.48
CA THR A 83 13.67 -0.51 0.97
C THR A 83 14.76 -0.73 2.01
N GLN A 84 16.01 -0.52 1.62
CA GLN A 84 17.14 -0.54 2.56
C GLN A 84 17.07 0.58 3.60
N SER A 85 16.33 1.65 3.32
CA SER A 85 16.15 2.80 4.22
C SER A 85 14.90 2.71 5.09
N GLY A 86 14.13 1.63 4.96
CA GLY A 86 12.91 1.38 5.73
C GLY A 86 11.71 1.04 4.86
N ASP A 87 10.58 0.85 5.54
CA ASP A 87 9.28 0.57 4.92
C ASP A 87 8.54 1.89 4.70
N PHE A 88 8.20 2.15 3.44
CA PHE A 88 7.48 3.35 3.01
C PHE A 88 6.06 3.04 2.58
N ILE A 89 5.17 4.01 2.74
CA ILE A 89 3.74 3.86 2.50
C ILE A 89 3.30 4.73 1.35
N LEU A 90 2.70 4.07 0.36
CA LEU A 90 2.01 4.71 -0.75
C LEU A 90 0.51 4.60 -0.49
N ASP A 91 -0.13 5.76 -0.35
CA ASP A 91 -1.51 5.92 0.08
C ASP A 91 -2.28 6.75 -0.94
N ASN A 92 -3.54 6.41 -1.22
CA ASN A 92 -4.41 7.23 -2.07
C ASN A 92 -4.91 8.50 -1.38
N LEU A 93 -4.85 8.55 -0.04
CA LEU A 93 -5.24 9.72 0.75
C LEU A 93 -4.12 10.77 0.84
N ASN A 94 -2.90 10.47 0.37
CA ASN A 94 -1.76 11.38 0.43
C ASN A 94 -0.77 11.15 -0.72
N ASP A 95 -0.41 12.22 -1.42
CA ASP A 95 0.58 12.16 -2.51
C ASP A 95 2.02 12.00 -1.98
N GLU A 96 2.29 12.43 -0.75
CA GLU A 96 3.56 12.25 -0.08
C GLU A 96 3.75 10.79 0.38
N VAL A 97 4.83 10.17 -0.08
CA VAL A 97 5.26 8.84 0.37
C VAL A 97 5.99 8.97 1.70
N LYS A 98 5.48 8.31 2.74
CA LYS A 98 5.96 8.47 4.13
C LYS A 98 6.58 7.20 4.68
N LEU A 99 7.47 7.33 5.65
CA LEU A 99 7.86 6.18 6.46
C LEU A 99 6.64 5.68 7.23
N TRP A 100 6.56 4.37 7.44
CA TRP A 100 5.40 3.74 8.09
C TRP A 100 5.07 4.35 9.46
N ASN A 101 6.09 4.80 10.20
CA ASN A 101 5.99 5.32 11.58
C ASN A 101 5.59 6.80 11.60
N GLU A 102 5.58 7.45 10.44
CA GLU A 102 5.09 8.82 10.25
C GLU A 102 3.61 8.81 9.82
N THR A 103 3.10 7.68 9.35
CA THR A 103 1.66 7.47 9.12
C THR A 103 1.01 7.12 10.46
N ARG A 104 -0.01 7.87 10.89
CA ARG A 104 -0.69 7.68 12.18
C ARG A 104 -1.62 6.45 12.19
N TYR A 105 -1.26 5.41 11.46
CA TYR A 105 -2.06 4.22 11.24
C TYR A 105 -1.72 3.12 12.24
N THR A 106 -2.71 2.31 12.58
CA THR A 106 -2.50 1.04 13.28
C THR A 106 -2.38 -0.06 12.23
N TYR A 107 -1.24 -0.75 12.19
CA TYR A 107 -0.95 -1.78 11.19
C TYR A 107 -1.49 -3.15 11.63
N LEU A 108 -2.40 -3.73 10.84
CA LEU A 108 -3.12 -4.93 11.23
C LEU A 108 -2.50 -6.20 10.61
N LYS A 109 -2.39 -6.23 9.28
CA LYS A 109 -1.88 -7.37 8.52
C LYS A 109 -1.20 -6.91 7.23
N ARG A 110 -0.31 -7.73 6.69
CA ARG A 110 0.41 -7.47 5.45
C ARG A 110 0.64 -8.75 4.67
N GLN A 111 0.74 -8.67 3.34
CA GLN A 111 1.19 -9.79 2.52
C GLN A 111 2.59 -10.26 2.92
N ALA A 112 2.82 -11.57 2.93
CA ALA A 112 4.15 -12.13 3.13
C ALA A 112 5.04 -11.80 1.92
N SER A 113 6.30 -11.43 2.16
CA SER A 113 7.25 -11.14 1.07
C SER A 113 7.59 -12.35 0.21
N TYR A 114 7.41 -13.55 0.75
CA TYR A 114 7.71 -14.82 0.07
C TYR A 114 6.48 -15.50 -0.54
N ASP A 115 5.26 -15.01 -0.29
CA ASP A 115 4.02 -15.59 -0.81
C ASP A 115 2.89 -14.53 -0.82
N THR A 116 2.47 -14.12 -2.01
CA THR A 116 1.45 -13.08 -2.19
C THR A 116 0.04 -13.51 -1.77
N GLY A 117 -0.21 -14.81 -1.62
CA GLY A 117 -1.47 -15.35 -1.11
C GLY A 117 -1.51 -15.45 0.41
N ARG A 118 -0.35 -15.36 1.07
CA ARG A 118 -0.23 -15.45 2.53
C ARG A 118 -0.21 -14.07 3.17
N TRP A 119 -0.93 -13.93 4.28
CA TRP A 119 -0.94 -12.73 5.10
C TRP A 119 -0.31 -13.01 6.46
N VAL A 120 0.45 -12.05 6.97
CA VAL A 120 1.04 -12.05 8.30
C VAL A 120 0.38 -10.95 9.15
N THR A 121 0.06 -11.27 10.39
CA THR A 121 -0.47 -10.30 11.37
C THR A 121 0.66 -9.42 11.89
N ILE A 122 0.44 -8.12 11.98
CA ILE A 122 1.38 -7.15 12.56
C ILE A 122 0.97 -6.82 14.01
N GLU A 123 -0.33 -6.67 14.27
CA GLU A 123 -0.87 -6.46 15.63
C GLU A 123 -0.82 -7.76 16.46
N ASN A 124 0.36 -8.02 17.03
CA ASN A 124 0.66 -8.76 18.27
C ASN A 124 2.20 -8.87 18.43
N GLY A 125 2.90 -7.73 18.31
CA GLY A 125 4.22 -7.48 18.87
C GLY A 125 5.42 -8.37 18.47
N ASN A 126 5.28 -9.40 17.63
CA ASN A 126 6.35 -10.38 17.38
C ASN A 126 6.21 -11.16 16.04
N ALA A 127 5.87 -10.52 14.93
CA ALA A 127 5.94 -11.18 13.62
C ALA A 127 6.82 -10.37 12.67
N ASP A 128 8.05 -10.89 12.51
CA ASP A 128 9.18 -10.38 11.75
C ASP A 128 9.86 -9.12 12.30
N VAL A 129 10.99 -9.36 12.96
CA VAL A 129 12.01 -8.36 13.27
C VAL A 129 12.23 -7.49 12.02
N LEU A 130 11.74 -6.25 12.13
CA LEU A 130 11.95 -5.16 11.19
C LEU A 130 13.45 -4.79 11.20
N VAL A 131 14.25 -5.51 10.41
CA VAL A 131 15.62 -5.10 10.11
C VAL A 131 15.52 -3.86 9.21
N GLY A 132 15.66 -2.68 9.80
CA GLY A 132 15.64 -1.41 9.06
C GLY A 132 15.62 -0.14 9.92
N ALA A 133 15.33 -0.23 11.21
CA ALA A 133 15.39 0.93 12.11
C ALA A 133 16.09 0.57 13.42
N LEU A 134 17.39 0.30 13.34
CA LEU A 134 18.28 0.47 14.49
C LEU A 134 19.06 1.76 14.28
N ARG A 135 18.83 2.72 15.17
CA ARG A 135 19.79 3.78 15.50
C ARG A 135 20.33 3.49 16.88
#